data_AF-A0A143Z3Z1-F1
#
_entry.id   AF-A0A143Z3Z1-F1
#
_cell.length_a   1.000
_cell.length_b   1.000
_cell.length_c   1.000
_cell.angle_alpha   90.00
_cell.angle_beta   90.00
_cell.angle_gamma   90.00
#
_symmetry.space_group_name_H-M   'P 1'
#
loop_
_entity.id
_entity.type
_entity.pdbx_description
1 polymer ?
#
loop_
_entity_poly.entity_id
_entity_poly.type
_entity_poly.pdbx_seq_one_letter_code
_entity_poly.pdbx_strand_id
1 'polypeptide(L)'
;NHSRWLAILSTDCSLTEQEIVRIYGMRWDIEVFFKATKSLLKLQKEVQGRSYDSLVSHTTIVFARYIVLSWQNRCNTDERTLGGMFYELCDELKELDWAVALQQLVEILEEALEKTSKKFKNFIKSQLQQWFASLPNYIKAYLPILSCES
;
A
#
# COMPACT_ATOMS: atom_id res chain seq x y z
N ASN A 1 21.95 -2.75 -35.72
CA ASN A 1 21.71 -3.02 -34.28
C ASN A 1 22.37 -1.94 -33.45
N HIS A 2 21.65 -0.85 -33.15
CA HIS A 2 22.13 0.13 -32.17
C HIS A 2 21.51 -0.20 -30.82
N SER A 3 22.34 -0.51 -29.83
CA SER A 3 21.94 -0.67 -28.44
C SER A 3 21.32 0.65 -27.96
N ARG A 4 19.99 0.69 -27.81
CA ARG A 4 19.29 1.86 -27.25
C ARG A 4 19.55 1.89 -25.76
N TRP A 5 20.38 2.83 -25.34
CA TRP A 5 20.60 3.14 -23.92
C TRP A 5 19.67 4.28 -23.50
N LEU A 6 19.23 4.25 -22.25
CA LEU A 6 18.44 5.29 -21.60
C LEU A 6 19.23 5.80 -20.40
N ALA A 7 19.46 7.11 -20.34
CA ALA A 7 20.06 7.76 -19.17
C ALA A 7 19.05 8.73 -18.56
N ILE A 8 18.90 8.69 -17.24
CA ILE A 8 18.10 9.62 -16.45
C ILE A 8 19.07 10.36 -15.54
N LEU A 9 18.99 11.69 -15.55
CA LEU A 9 19.84 12.58 -14.77
C LEU A 9 18.98 13.28 -13.72
N SER A 10 19.47 13.34 -12.48
CA SER A 10 18.85 14.07 -11.37
C SER A 10 19.81 15.15 -10.88
N THR A 11 19.29 16.32 -10.53
CA THR A 11 20.04 17.37 -9.81
C THR A 11 20.12 17.10 -8.32
N ASP A 12 19.23 16.26 -7.79
CA ASP A 12 19.21 15.85 -6.40
C ASP A 12 19.98 14.54 -6.24
N CYS A 13 21.12 14.63 -5.53
CA CYS A 13 22.01 13.50 -5.24
C CYS A 13 21.61 12.73 -3.97
N SER A 14 20.58 13.17 -3.24
CA SER A 14 20.08 12.47 -2.04
C SER A 14 19.12 11.33 -2.39
N LEU A 15 18.57 11.34 -3.60
CA LEU A 15 17.61 10.35 -4.07
C LEU A 15 18.31 9.04 -4.46
N THR A 16 17.65 7.93 -4.14
CA THR A 16 18.08 6.61 -4.61
C THR A 16 17.75 6.43 -6.09
N GLU A 17 18.48 5.53 -6.77
CA GLU A 17 18.27 5.22 -8.19
C GLU A 17 16.81 4.82 -8.49
N GLN A 18 16.21 4.02 -7.61
CA GLN A 18 14.82 3.57 -7.72
C GLN A 18 13.85 4.75 -7.64
N GLU A 19 14.13 5.71 -6.75
CA GLU A 19 13.30 6.89 -6.55
C GLU A 19 13.39 7.85 -7.74
N ILE A 20 14.58 8.01 -8.32
CA ILE A 20 14.78 8.77 -9.56
C ILE A 20 13.95 8.17 -10.71
N VAL A 21 13.97 6.84 -10.87
CA VAL A 21 13.17 6.14 -11.89
C VAL A 21 11.68 6.29 -11.61
N ARG A 22 11.24 6.19 -10.34
CA ARG A 22 9.85 6.37 -9.91
C ARG A 22 9.32 7.75 -10.28
N ILE A 23 10.05 8.80 -9.91
CA ILE A 23 9.70 10.20 -10.21
C ILE A 23 9.68 10.43 -11.72
N TYR A 24 10.67 9.93 -12.45
CA TYR A 24 10.69 10.05 -13.91
C TYR A 24 9.50 9.33 -14.57
N GLY A 25 9.04 8.22 -14.00
CA GLY A 25 7.85 7.49 -14.44
C GLY A 25 6.58 8.37 -14.42
N MET A 26 6.44 9.26 -13.43
CA MET A 26 5.30 10.18 -13.33
C MET A 26 5.23 11.18 -14.50
N ARG A 27 6.34 11.41 -15.22
CA ARG A 27 6.37 12.28 -16.41
C ARG A 27 5.39 11.81 -17.49
N TRP A 28 5.13 10.50 -17.58
CA TRP A 28 4.23 9.93 -18.58
C TRP A 28 2.80 10.45 -18.45
N ASP A 29 2.40 10.91 -17.26
CA ASP A 29 1.06 11.48 -17.03
C ASP A 29 0.78 12.70 -17.92
N ILE A 30 1.81 13.46 -18.31
CA ILE A 30 1.67 14.58 -19.25
C ILE A 30 1.25 14.08 -20.65
N GLU A 31 1.75 12.93 -21.08
CA GLU A 31 1.38 12.35 -22.38
C GLU A 31 -0.07 11.86 -22.36
N VAL A 32 -0.50 11.26 -21.25
CA VAL A 32 -1.91 10.86 -21.02
C VAL A 32 -2.82 12.10 -20.99
N PHE A 33 -2.41 13.15 -20.29
CA PHE A 33 -3.09 14.44 -20.25
C PHE A 33 -3.29 15.02 -21.65
N PHE A 34 -2.22 15.12 -22.45
CA PHE A 34 -2.32 15.68 -23.80
C PHE A 34 -3.13 14.80 -24.75
N LYS A 35 -3.06 13.47 -24.58
CA LYS A 35 -3.91 12.54 -25.32
C LYS A 35 -5.38 12.80 -25.01
N ALA A 36 -5.75 12.82 -23.73
CA ALA A 36 -7.13 13.00 -23.28
C ALA A 36 -7.71 14.37 -23.63
N THR A 37 -6.96 15.45 -23.40
CA THR A 37 -7.41 16.82 -23.73
C THR A 37 -7.65 17.00 -25.22
N LYS A 38 -6.80 16.44 -26.09
CA LYS A 38 -6.99 16.49 -27.55
C LYS A 38 -8.12 15.58 -28.04
N SER A 39 -8.19 14.34 -27.56
CA SER A 39 -9.14 13.35 -28.10
C SER A 39 -10.54 13.47 -27.51
N LEU A 40 -10.66 13.74 -26.21
CA LEU A 40 -11.93 13.73 -25.47
C LEU A 40 -12.47 15.14 -25.25
N LEU A 41 -11.60 16.08 -24.92
CA LEU A 41 -11.99 17.46 -24.58
C LEU A 41 -11.80 18.45 -25.73
N LYS A 42 -11.52 17.94 -26.94
CA LYS A 42 -11.53 18.70 -28.20
C LYS A 42 -10.67 19.98 -28.17
N LEU A 43 -9.53 19.96 -27.46
CA LEU A 43 -8.63 21.11 -27.28
C LEU A 43 -8.35 21.94 -28.56
N GLN A 44 -8.25 21.28 -29.72
CA GLN A 44 -7.98 21.97 -31.00
C GLN A 44 -9.17 21.95 -31.97
N LYS A 45 -10.25 21.24 -31.65
CA LYS A 45 -11.35 20.96 -32.58
C LYS A 45 -12.65 21.68 -32.22
N GLU A 46 -12.80 22.13 -30.97
CA GLU A 46 -14.04 22.73 -30.48
C GLU A 46 -14.21 24.19 -30.93
N VAL A 47 -13.12 24.96 -30.93
CA VAL A 47 -13.14 26.39 -31.27
C VAL A 47 -12.09 26.66 -32.34
N GLN A 48 -12.48 27.35 -33.42
CA GLN A 48 -11.59 27.84 -34.48
C GLN A 48 -11.54 29.38 -34.44
N GLY A 49 -11.22 29.91 -33.25
CA GLY A 49 -11.09 31.34 -33.02
C GLY A 49 -9.81 31.88 -33.63
N ARG A 50 -9.86 33.10 -34.19
CA ARG A 50 -8.69 33.79 -34.74
C ARG A 50 -8.02 34.75 -33.74
N SER A 51 -8.65 35.01 -32.59
CA SER A 51 -8.08 35.84 -31.53
C SER A 51 -7.24 35.00 -30.58
N TYR A 52 -6.07 35.53 -30.21
CA TYR A 52 -5.15 34.87 -29.29
C TYR A 52 -5.77 34.71 -27.90
N ASP A 53 -6.46 35.73 -27.41
CA ASP A 53 -7.14 35.69 -26.10
C ASP A 53 -8.19 34.59 -26.02
N SER A 54 -8.93 34.35 -27.12
CA SER A 54 -9.91 33.26 -27.20
C SER A 54 -9.24 31.90 -27.15
N LEU A 55 -8.09 31.72 -27.83
CA LEU A 55 -7.35 30.48 -27.82
C LEU A 55 -6.76 30.17 -26.44
N VAL A 56 -6.21 31.18 -25.76
CA VAL A 56 -5.69 31.04 -24.38
C VAL A 56 -6.82 30.70 -23.42
N SER A 57 -7.96 31.39 -23.52
CA SER A 57 -9.13 31.13 -22.68
C SER A 57 -9.68 29.72 -22.89
N HIS A 58 -9.83 29.29 -24.14
CA HIS A 58 -10.29 27.94 -24.48
C HIS A 58 -9.35 26.85 -23.95
N THR A 59 -8.04 27.01 -24.17
CA THR A 59 -7.03 26.08 -23.65
C THR A 59 -7.11 25.96 -22.13
N THR A 60 -7.25 27.10 -21.43
CA THR A 60 -7.36 27.14 -19.96
C THR A 60 -8.60 26.40 -19.48
N ILE A 61 -9.76 26.61 -20.12
CA ILE A 61 -11.02 25.93 -19.78
C ILE A 61 -10.89 24.42 -19.99
N VAL A 62 -10.32 23.99 -21.12
CA VAL A 62 -10.12 22.56 -21.41
C VAL A 62 -9.20 21.91 -20.37
N PHE A 63 -8.14 22.60 -19.94
CA PHE A 63 -7.22 22.08 -18.93
C PHE A 63 -7.87 22.01 -17.55
N ALA A 64 -8.59 23.04 -17.13
CA ALA A 64 -9.35 23.04 -15.88
C ALA A 64 -10.39 21.90 -15.86
N ARG A 65 -11.11 21.71 -16.98
CA ARG A 65 -12.08 20.62 -17.14
C ARG A 65 -11.42 19.25 -17.01
N TYR A 66 -10.25 19.05 -17.61
CA TYR A 66 -9.49 17.81 -17.44
C TYR A 66 -9.14 17.58 -15.97
N ILE A 67 -8.64 18.60 -15.27
CA ILE A 67 -8.23 18.47 -13.85
C ILE A 67 -9.41 17.97 -13.02
N VAL A 68 -10.57 18.63 -13.13
CA VAL A 68 -11.78 18.26 -12.39
C VAL A 68 -12.23 16.84 -12.73
N LEU A 69 -12.33 16.49 -14.02
CA LEU A 69 -12.76 15.15 -14.45
C LEU A 69 -11.78 14.05 -14.02
N SER A 70 -10.47 14.31 -14.12
CA SER A 70 -9.45 13.36 -13.71
C SER A 70 -9.44 13.13 -12.21
N TRP A 71 -9.75 14.17 -11.42
CA TRP A 71 -9.90 14.08 -9.97
C TRP A 71 -11.14 13.28 -9.61
N GLN A 72 -12.30 13.59 -10.19
CA GLN A 72 -13.54 12.82 -10.00
C GLN A 72 -13.38 11.34 -10.37
N ASN A 73 -12.72 11.06 -11.50
CA ASN A 73 -12.45 9.69 -11.92
C ASN A 73 -11.53 8.96 -10.93
N ARG A 74 -10.50 9.61 -10.39
CA ARG A 74 -9.67 9.03 -9.33
C ARG A 74 -10.47 8.73 -8.07
N CYS A 75 -11.32 9.65 -7.61
CA CYS A 75 -12.19 9.42 -6.45
C CYS A 75 -13.14 8.22 -6.64
N ASN A 76 -13.60 7.98 -7.88
CA ASN A 76 -14.58 6.92 -8.16
C ASN A 76 -13.96 5.57 -8.58
N THR A 77 -12.71 5.54 -9.02
CA THR A 77 -12.10 4.35 -9.62
C THR A 77 -10.83 3.89 -8.90
N ASP A 78 -10.18 4.75 -8.11
CA ASP A 78 -8.92 4.41 -7.45
C ASP A 78 -9.17 3.77 -6.07
N GLU A 79 -9.04 2.45 -6.01
CA GLU A 79 -8.97 1.69 -4.74
C GLU A 79 -7.79 2.12 -3.86
N ARG A 80 -6.77 2.84 -4.36
CA ARG A 80 -5.71 3.39 -3.49
C ARG A 80 -6.20 4.43 -2.49
N THR A 81 -7.40 4.96 -2.66
CA THR A 81 -8.05 5.76 -1.61
C THR A 81 -8.35 4.91 -0.37
N LEU A 82 -8.61 3.60 -0.54
CA LEU A 82 -8.60 2.61 0.55
C LEU A 82 -7.18 2.18 0.94
N GLY A 83 -6.16 2.42 0.12
CA GLY A 83 -4.76 2.17 0.46
C GLY A 83 -4.30 3.00 1.66
N GLY A 84 -4.74 4.27 1.76
CA GLY A 84 -4.56 5.09 2.96
C GLY A 84 -5.21 4.46 4.19
N MET A 85 -6.50 4.09 4.07
CA MET A 85 -7.21 3.35 5.13
C MET A 85 -6.55 2.02 5.47
N PHE A 86 -5.96 1.31 4.51
CA PHE A 86 -5.23 0.07 4.72
C PHE A 86 -3.95 0.30 5.51
N TYR A 87 -3.19 1.36 5.22
CA TYR A 87 -2.01 1.72 6.00
C TYR A 87 -2.38 2.20 7.42
N GLU A 88 -3.45 2.98 7.56
CA GLU A 88 -4.00 3.38 8.87
C GLU A 88 -4.47 2.15 9.67
N LEU A 89 -5.20 1.22 9.05
CA LEU A 89 -5.58 -0.06 9.67
C LEU A 89 -4.36 -0.90 10.05
N CYS A 90 -3.31 -0.93 9.22
CA CYS A 90 -2.08 -1.65 9.54
C CYS A 90 -1.32 -1.00 10.71
N ASP A 91 -1.42 0.32 10.88
CA ASP A 91 -0.81 1.03 12.01
C ASP A 91 -1.65 0.88 13.29
N GLU A 92 -2.98 0.90 13.20
CA GLU A 92 -3.88 0.52 14.31
C GLU A 92 -3.70 -0.95 14.70
N LEU A 93 -3.48 -1.86 13.74
CA LEU A 93 -3.16 -3.26 14.01
C LEU A 93 -1.83 -3.45 14.75
N LYS A 94 -0.90 -2.48 14.73
CA LYS A 94 0.28 -2.53 15.60
C LYS A 94 -0.07 -2.22 17.06
N GLU A 95 -1.15 -1.49 17.35
CA GLU A 95 -1.59 -1.26 18.73
C GLU A 95 -2.17 -2.53 19.36
N LEU A 96 -2.70 -3.45 18.54
CA LEU A 96 -2.97 -4.83 18.93
C LEU A 96 -1.73 -5.69 18.61
N ASP A 97 -0.67 -5.51 19.39
CA ASP A 97 0.56 -6.30 19.25
C ASP A 97 0.20 -7.80 19.30
N TRP A 98 0.26 -8.47 18.15
CA TRP A 98 -0.14 -9.87 17.99
C TRP A 98 0.60 -10.78 18.96
N ALA A 99 1.82 -10.39 19.38
CA ALA A 99 2.56 -11.06 20.42
C ALA A 99 1.83 -10.99 21.78
N VAL A 100 1.30 -9.82 22.14
CA VAL A 100 0.50 -9.61 23.37
C VAL A 100 -0.82 -10.39 23.32
N ALA A 101 -1.53 -10.36 22.19
CA ALA A 101 -2.78 -11.12 22.04
C ALA A 101 -2.54 -12.64 22.10
N LEU A 102 -1.45 -13.14 21.50
CA LEU A 102 -1.05 -14.55 21.59
C LEU A 102 -0.65 -14.93 23.02
N GLN A 103 0.08 -14.06 23.72
CA GLN A 103 0.46 -14.29 25.11
C GLN A 103 -0.78 -14.40 26.02
N GLN A 104 -1.73 -13.47 25.89
CA GLN A 104 -3.00 -13.50 26.64
C GLN A 104 -3.80 -14.78 26.36
N LEU A 105 -3.82 -15.25 25.11
CA LEU A 105 -4.49 -16.50 24.75
C LEU A 105 -3.85 -17.73 25.42
N VAL A 106 -2.51 -17.75 25.53
CA VAL A 106 -1.78 -18.81 26.25
C VAL A 106 -2.10 -18.77 27.75
N GLU A 107 -2.11 -17.59 28.36
CA GLU A 107 -2.45 -17.42 29.79
C GLU A 107 -3.88 -17.91 30.10
N ILE A 108 -4.87 -17.56 29.27
CA ILE A 108 -6.26 -18.04 29.42
C ILE A 108 -6.34 -19.57 29.27
N LEU A 109 -5.57 -20.15 28.35
CA LEU A 109 -5.50 -21.60 28.17
C LEU A 109 -4.91 -22.29 29.40
N GLU A 110 -3.87 -21.72 30.02
CA GLU A 110 -3.28 -22.24 31.25
C GLU A 110 -4.27 -22.19 32.42
N GLU A 111 -4.98 -21.08 32.62
CA GLU A 111 -6.02 -20.96 33.65
C GLU A 111 -7.18 -21.95 33.44
N ALA A 112 -7.62 -22.14 32.19
CA ALA A 112 -8.66 -23.11 31.85
C ALA A 112 -8.18 -24.56 32.08
N LEU A 113 -6.90 -24.82 31.80
CA LEU A 113 -6.27 -26.10 32.08
C LEU A 113 -6.28 -26.39 33.58
N GLU A 114 -5.95 -25.40 34.44
CA GLU A 114 -5.90 -25.58 35.89
C GLU A 114 -7.18 -26.18 36.48
N LYS A 115 -8.34 -25.78 35.94
CA LYS A 115 -9.69 -26.21 36.37
C LYS A 115 -10.12 -27.58 35.84
N THR A 116 -9.31 -28.23 35.00
CA THR A 116 -9.66 -29.46 34.30
C THR A 116 -8.91 -30.69 34.84
N SER A 117 -9.44 -31.90 34.57
CA SER A 117 -8.84 -33.18 34.98
C SER A 117 -7.39 -33.36 34.51
N LYS A 118 -6.55 -34.02 35.33
CA LYS A 118 -5.12 -34.30 35.04
C LYS A 118 -4.89 -34.97 33.66
N LYS A 119 -5.79 -35.86 33.25
CA LYS A 119 -5.69 -36.56 31.95
C LYS A 119 -5.83 -35.60 30.77
N PHE A 120 -6.73 -34.63 30.89
CA PHE A 120 -6.94 -33.61 29.86
C PHE A 120 -5.80 -32.58 29.84
N LYS A 121 -5.27 -32.20 31.02
CA LYS A 121 -4.07 -31.35 31.13
C LYS A 121 -2.89 -31.93 30.33
N ASN A 122 -2.60 -33.21 30.52
CA ASN A 122 -1.49 -33.87 29.84
C ASN A 122 -1.70 -33.97 28.32
N PHE A 123 -2.94 -34.21 27.89
CA PHE A 123 -3.29 -34.25 26.47
C PHE A 123 -3.09 -32.90 25.79
N ILE A 124 -3.63 -31.82 26.36
CA ILE A 124 -3.49 -30.46 25.80
C ILE A 124 -2.03 -30.01 25.80
N LYS A 125 -1.27 -30.29 26.87
CA LYS A 125 0.18 -29.97 26.91
C LYS A 125 0.95 -30.66 25.78
N SER A 126 0.62 -31.93 25.47
CA SER A 126 1.25 -32.65 24.36
C SER A 126 0.91 -32.04 23.00
N GLN A 127 -0.33 -31.58 22.81
CA GLN A 127 -0.78 -30.95 21.57
C GLN A 127 -0.16 -29.55 21.38
N LEU A 128 -0.05 -28.76 22.45
CA LEU A 128 0.61 -27.46 22.42
C LEU A 128 2.09 -27.58 22.06
N GLN A 129 2.79 -28.58 22.60
CA GLN A 129 4.19 -28.85 22.25
C GLN A 129 4.36 -29.26 20.77
N GLN A 130 3.46 -30.10 20.24
CA GLN A 130 3.47 -30.47 18.82
C GLN A 130 3.19 -29.27 17.91
N TRP A 131 2.22 -28.43 18.27
CA TRP A 131 1.92 -27.21 17.56
C TRP A 131 3.10 -26.25 17.56
N PHE A 132 3.74 -26.02 18.71
CA PHE A 132 4.92 -25.17 18.83
C PHE A 132 6.09 -25.66 17.96
N ALA A 133 6.32 -26.98 17.93
CA ALA A 133 7.34 -27.59 17.07
C ALA A 133 7.08 -27.33 15.58
N SER A 134 5.81 -27.31 15.17
CA SER A 134 5.38 -27.09 13.77
C SER A 134 5.45 -25.63 13.29
N LEU A 135 5.64 -24.66 14.21
CA LEU A 135 5.68 -23.24 13.84
C LEU A 135 6.95 -22.85 13.04
N PRO A 136 6.84 -21.91 12.09
CA PRO A 136 7.99 -21.32 11.41
C PRO A 136 8.99 -20.63 12.36
N ASN A 137 10.28 -20.68 12.04
CA ASN A 137 11.36 -20.15 12.88
C ASN A 137 11.23 -18.65 13.18
N TYR A 138 10.69 -17.87 12.24
CA TYR A 138 10.49 -16.44 12.45
C TYR A 138 9.43 -16.15 13.53
N ILE A 139 8.45 -17.03 13.75
CA ILE A 139 7.43 -16.88 14.82
C ILE A 139 7.99 -17.33 16.17
N LYS A 140 8.78 -18.41 16.19
CA LYS A 140 9.43 -18.93 17.40
C LYS A 140 10.32 -17.91 18.10
N ALA A 141 10.92 -16.98 17.35
CA ALA A 141 11.76 -15.91 17.88
C ALA A 141 10.99 -14.88 18.73
N TYR A 142 9.67 -14.75 18.53
CA TYR A 142 8.82 -13.78 19.23
C TYR A 142 8.07 -14.35 20.43
N LEU A 143 8.12 -15.67 20.66
CA LEU A 143 7.55 -16.31 21.83
C LEU A 143 8.69 -16.50 22.84
N PRO A 144 8.81 -15.63 23.87
CA PRO A 144 9.86 -15.77 24.87
C PRO A 144 9.60 -17.09 25.60
N ILE A 145 10.51 -18.03 25.34
CA ILE A 145 10.71 -19.32 25.98
C ILE A 145 9.61 -19.66 27.01
N LEU A 146 8.51 -20.26 26.55
CA LEU A 146 7.53 -20.99 27.38
C LEU A 146 8.15 -22.28 27.95
N SER A 147 9.44 -22.28 28.27
CA SER A 147 10.01 -23.28 29.15
C SER A 147 9.43 -22.99 30.52
N CYS A 148 8.30 -23.63 30.81
CA CYS A 148 7.99 -24.02 32.17
C CYS A 148 9.22 -24.77 32.68
N GLU A 149 10.10 -24.07 33.39
CA GLU A 149 11.04 -24.72 34.28
C GLU A 149 10.20 -25.62 35.21
N SER A 150 10.61 -26.88 35.26
CA SER A 150 9.95 -27.92 36.07
C SER A 150 10.29 -27.75 37.53
#